data_AF-A0A1C6QJR7-F1
#
_entry.id   AF-A0A1C6QJR7-F1
#
_cell.length_a   1.000
_cell.length_b   1.000
_cell.length_c   1.000
_cell.angle_alpha   90.00
_cell.angle_beta   90.00
_cell.angle_gamma   90.00
#
_symmetry.space_group_name_H-M   'P 1'
#
loop_
_entity.id
_entity.type
_entity.pdbx_description
1 polymer ?
#
loop_
_entity_poly.entity_id
_entity_poly.type
_entity_poly.pdbx_seq_one_letter_code
_entity_poly.pdbx_strand_id
1 'polypeptide(L)'
;MMKVSSVEAQNRFGQLLDSAQREPIVITRHGRPAAYLISPKEMETLRRARGAPDEGRGPREWAVACAEAWNVVEGELGSFADEHSTL
;
A
#
# COMPACT_ATOMS: atom_id res chain seq x y z
N MET A 1 2.53 -16.02 2.20
CA MET A 1 2.93 -14.60 2.12
C MET A 1 3.61 -14.38 0.78
N MET A 2 2.94 -13.68 -0.12
CA MET A 2 3.42 -13.34 -1.46
C MET A 2 4.44 -12.20 -1.38
N LYS A 3 5.42 -12.16 -2.28
CA LYS A 3 6.34 -11.03 -2.45
C LYS A 3 6.24 -10.49 -3.86
N VAL A 4 6.15 -9.17 -4.00
CA VAL A 4 6.11 -8.47 -5.28
C VAL A 4 7.09 -7.30 -5.27
N SER A 5 7.57 -6.91 -6.44
CA SER A 5 8.29 -5.65 -6.61
C SER A 5 7.35 -4.45 -6.53
N SER A 6 7.89 -3.26 -6.27
CA SER A 6 7.13 -2.01 -6.34
C SER A 6 6.48 -1.78 -7.71
N VAL A 7 7.16 -2.20 -8.78
CA VAL A 7 6.68 -2.08 -10.16
C VAL A 7 5.49 -3.02 -10.40
N GLU A 8 5.57 -4.27 -9.95
CA GLU A 8 4.43 -5.20 -10.02
C GLU A 8 3.25 -4.72 -9.17
N ALA A 9 3.54 -4.13 -8.00
CA ALA A 9 2.53 -3.60 -7.12
C ALA A 9 1.74 -2.45 -7.76
N GLN A 10 2.43 -1.55 -8.46
CA GLN A 10 1.81 -0.46 -9.18
C GLN A 10 0.96 -0.94 -10.36
N ASN A 11 1.50 -1.87 -11.16
CA ASN A 11 0.82 -2.36 -12.36
C ASN A 11 -0.39 -3.27 -12.08
N ARG A 12 -0.44 -3.91 -10.91
CA ARG A 12 -1.47 -4.91 -10.57
C ARG A 12 -2.17 -4.64 -9.24
N PHE A 13 -2.24 -3.37 -8.83
CA PHE A 13 -2.73 -3.01 -7.50
C PHE A 13 -4.11 -3.60 -7.18
N GLY A 14 -5.06 -3.53 -8.11
CA GLY A 14 -6.41 -4.10 -7.94
C GLY A 14 -6.39 -5.61 -7.64
N GLN A 15 -5.61 -6.39 -8.40
CA GLN A 15 -5.48 -7.83 -8.17
C GLN A 15 -4.78 -8.15 -6.84
N LEU A 16 -3.84 -7.29 -6.42
CA LEU A 16 -3.16 -7.43 -5.14
C LEU A 16 -4.07 -7.09 -3.96
N LEU A 17 -5.03 -6.16 -4.11
CA LEU A 17 -6.06 -5.91 -3.10
C LEU A 17 -6.93 -7.14 -2.86
N ASP A 18 -7.35 -7.82 -3.93
CA ASP A 18 -8.12 -9.07 -3.82
C ASP A 18 -7.29 -10.19 -3.18
N SER A 19 -6.01 -10.28 -3.57
CA SER A 19 -5.08 -11.27 -3.03
C SER A 19 -4.77 -11.03 -1.55
N ALA A 20 -4.68 -9.76 -1.14
CA ALA A 20 -4.43 -9.34 0.24
C ALA A 20 -5.57 -9.68 1.20
N GLN A 21 -6.78 -9.97 0.69
CA GLN A 21 -7.87 -10.51 1.51
C GLN A 21 -7.61 -11.95 1.95
N ARG A 22 -6.80 -12.69 1.20
CA ARG A 22 -6.49 -14.12 1.45
C ARG A 22 -5.17 -14.29 2.20
N GLU A 23 -4.16 -13.50 1.84
CA GLU A 23 -2.85 -13.55 2.49
C GLU A 23 -2.10 -12.21 2.44
N PRO A 24 -1.25 -11.90 3.43
CA PRO A 24 -0.34 -10.76 3.36
C PRO A 24 0.58 -10.77 2.16
N ILE A 25 0.80 -9.59 1.59
CA ILE A 25 1.70 -9.36 0.46
C ILE A 25 2.80 -8.40 0.89
N VAL A 26 4.06 -8.76 0.60
CA VAL A 26 5.21 -7.90 0.83
C VAL A 26 5.58 -7.21 -0.48
N ILE A 27 5.61 -5.88 -0.44
CA ILE A 27 6.11 -5.07 -1.54
C ILE A 27 7.59 -4.80 -1.28
N THR A 28 8.42 -5.07 -2.28
CA THR A 28 9.87 -4.91 -2.21
C THR A 28 10.35 -3.83 -3.16
N ARG A 29 11.39 -3.10 -2.76
CA ARG A 29 12.10 -2.14 -3.60
C ARG A 29 13.60 -2.46 -3.50
N HIS A 30 14.26 -2.62 -4.65
CA HIS A 30 15.66 -3.06 -4.72
C HIS A 30 15.94 -4.33 -3.88
N GLY A 31 15.01 -5.29 -3.90
CA GLY A 31 15.10 -6.55 -3.16
C GLY A 31 14.85 -6.46 -1.65
N ARG A 32 14.56 -5.27 -1.11
CA ARG A 32 14.30 -5.06 0.32
C ARG A 32 12.79 -4.84 0.57
N PRO A 33 12.21 -5.42 1.64
CA PRO A 33 10.84 -5.11 2.03
C PRO A 33 10.67 -3.62 2.27
N ALA A 34 9.69 -3.01 1.60
CA ALA A 34 9.38 -1.60 1.70
C ALA A 34 7.98 -1.37 2.31
N ALA A 35 7.02 -2.24 2.00
CA ALA A 35 5.67 -2.16 2.55
C ALA A 35 5.00 -3.54 2.65
N TYR A 36 3.91 -3.60 3.42
CA TYR A 36 3.04 -4.76 3.54
C TYR A 36 1.61 -4.36 3.20
N LEU A 37 0.97 -5.13 2.33
CA LEU A 37 -0.46 -5.05 2.08
C LEU A 37 -1.13 -6.20 2.84
N ILE A 38 -2.06 -5.86 3.72
CA ILE A 38 -2.79 -6.81 4.58
C ILE A 38 -4.29 -6.50 4.56
N SER A 39 -5.11 -7.51 4.84
CA SER A 39 -6.56 -7.31 4.96
C SER A 39 -6.92 -6.40 6.15
N PRO A 40 -8.09 -5.74 6.11
CA PRO A 40 -8.60 -4.98 7.26
C PRO A 40 -8.70 -5.83 8.54
N LYS A 41 -9.13 -7.08 8.42
CA LYS A 41 -9.24 -8.02 9.55
C LYS A 41 -7.88 -8.31 10.21
N GLU A 42 -6.83 -8.45 9.40
CA GLU A 42 -5.47 -8.61 9.93
C GLU A 42 -4.96 -7.33 10.58
N MET A 43 -5.26 -6.15 9.99
CA MET A 43 -4.95 -4.87 10.62
C MET A 43 -5.63 -4.72 11.99
N GLU A 44 -6.90 -5.08 12.11
CA GLU A 44 -7.61 -5.08 13.40
C GLU A 44 -6.95 -6.03 14.41
N THR A 45 -6.56 -7.23 13.97
CA THR A 45 -5.88 -8.21 14.82
C THR A 45 -4.54 -7.66 15.32
N LEU A 46 -3.76 -7.02 14.44
CA LEU A 46 -2.51 -6.38 14.78
C LEU A 46 -2.69 -5.21 15.76
N ARG A 47 -3.74 -4.39 15.57
CA ARG A 47 -4.10 -3.29 16.48
C ARG A 47 -4.45 -3.79 17.87
N ARG A 48 -5.31 -4.83 17.95
CA ARG A 48 -5.69 -5.47 19.22
C ARG A 48 -4.47 -6.06 19.94
N ALA A 49 -3.59 -6.75 19.20
CA ALA A 49 -2.37 -7.33 19.76
C ALA A 49 -1.39 -6.28 20.30
N ARG A 50 -1.34 -5.08 19.72
CA ARG A 50 -0.49 -3.97 20.20
C ARG A 50 -1.08 -3.20 21.38
N GLY A 51 -2.31 -3.50 21.81
CA GLY A 51 -2.99 -2.77 22.87
C GLY A 51 -3.23 -1.30 22.55
N ALA A 52 -3.16 -0.91 21.27
CA ALA A 52 -3.41 0.47 20.86
C ALA A 52 -4.92 0.74 20.98
N PRO A 53 -5.36 1.67 21.84
CA PRO A 53 -6.75 2.12 21.81
C PRO A 53 -7.05 2.66 20.40
N ASP A 54 -8.31 2.56 20.00
CA ASP A 54 -8.84 3.16 18.76
C ASP A 54 -8.81 4.70 18.88
N GLU A 55 -7.62 5.29 18.94
CA GLU A 55 -7.42 6.73 18.96
C GLU A 55 -7.50 7.24 17.51
N GLY A 56 -8.74 7.45 17.06
CA GLY A 56 -9.21 8.82 16.79
C GLY A 56 -8.47 9.70 15.79
N ARG A 57 -7.43 9.26 15.08
CA ARG A 57 -7.02 9.90 13.83
C ARG A 57 -7.93 9.34 12.76
N GLY A 58 -8.99 10.09 12.44
CA GLY A 58 -10.07 9.62 11.59
C GLY A 58 -9.53 8.91 10.34
N PRO A 59 -10.09 7.75 9.93
CA PRO A 59 -9.65 7.00 8.74
C PRO A 59 -9.55 7.86 7.48
N ARG A 60 -10.29 8.98 7.44
CA ARG A 60 -10.26 9.97 6.37
C ARG A 60 -9.01 10.84 6.38
N GLU A 61 -8.54 11.33 7.52
CA GLU A 61 -7.37 12.22 7.55
C GLU A 61 -6.08 11.49 7.18
N TRP A 62 -5.92 10.24 7.63
CA TRP A 62 -4.76 9.44 7.24
C TRP A 62 -4.84 8.99 5.78
N ALA A 63 -6.01 8.55 5.31
CA ALA A 63 -6.18 8.18 3.91
C ALA A 63 -6.02 9.38 2.97
N VAL A 64 -6.54 10.55 3.35
CA VAL A 64 -6.35 11.81 2.62
C VAL A 64 -4.89 12.24 2.68
N ALA A 65 -4.23 12.21 3.84
CA ALA A 65 -2.80 12.54 3.93
C ALA A 65 -1.93 11.59 3.10
N CYS A 66 -2.25 10.29 3.07
CA CYS A 66 -1.56 9.33 2.21
C CYS A 66 -1.84 9.56 0.73
N ALA A 67 -3.09 9.86 0.35
CA ALA A 67 -3.46 10.14 -1.03
C ALA A 67 -2.86 11.47 -1.51
N GLU A 68 -2.87 12.51 -0.69
CA GLU A 68 -2.24 13.81 -0.97
C GLU A 68 -0.73 13.66 -1.07
N ALA A 69 -0.09 12.96 -0.13
CA ALA A 69 1.34 12.65 -0.22
C ALA A 69 1.66 11.87 -1.51
N TRP A 70 0.79 10.93 -1.90
CA TRP A 70 0.95 10.16 -3.13
C TRP A 70 0.82 11.04 -4.38
N ASN A 71 -0.19 11.90 -4.44
CA ASN A 71 -0.42 12.83 -5.55
C ASN A 71 0.70 13.89 -5.67
N VAL A 72 1.26 14.35 -4.54
CA VAL A 72 2.42 15.25 -4.53
C VAL A 72 3.64 14.55 -5.11
N VAL A 73 3.90 13.32 -4.67
CA VAL A 73 4.99 12.49 -5.20
C VAL A 73 4.82 12.23 -6.71
N GLU A 74 3.59 11.98 -7.16
CA GLU A 74 3.26 11.82 -8.59
C GLU A 74 3.42 13.13 -9.39
N GLY A 75 3.09 14.28 -8.80
CA GLY A 75 3.26 15.59 -9.45
C GLY A 75 4.71 16.05 -9.55
N GLU A 76 5.56 15.73 -8.56
CA GLU A 76 6.98 16.11 -8.54
C GLU A 76 7.87 15.19 -9.38
N LEU A 77 7.55 13.89 -9.42
CA LEU A 77 8.31 12.89 -10.18
C LEU A 77 7.76 12.68 -11.60
N GLY A 78 6.62 13.28 -11.93
CA GLY A 78 5.84 12.94 -13.11
C GLY A 78 5.00 11.68 -12.90
N SER A 79 3.90 11.55 -13.65
CA SER A 79 3.11 10.33 -13.71
C SER A 79 4.05 9.17 -14.04
N PHE A 80 4.26 8.29 -13.07
CA PHE A 80 5.14 7.13 -13.22
C PHE A 80 4.61 6.16 -14.30
N ALA A 81 3.37 6.37 -14.78
CA ALA A 81 2.79 5.67 -15.92
C ALA A 81 3.30 6.20 -17.28
N ASP A 82 3.72 7.46 -17.38
CA ASP A 82 4.14 8.06 -18.66
C ASP A 82 5.54 7.60 -19.11
N GLU A 83 6.44 7.25 -18.19
CA GLU A 83 7.82 6.85 -18.51
C GLU A 83 7.95 5.40 -19.03
N HIS A 84 6.90 4.59 -18.93
CA HIS A 84 6.83 3.24 -19.51
C HIS A 84 5.62 3.01 -20.44
N SER A 85 4.90 4.07 -20.82
CA SER A 85 3.85 4.00 -21.84
C SER A 85 4.43 3.96 -23.25
N THR A 86 5.19 2.90 -23.55
CA THR A 86 5.32 2.41 -24.93
C THR A 86 4.40 1.21 -25.09
N LEU A 87 3.10 1.48 -25.21
CA LEU A 87 2.12 0.72 -25.98
C LEU A 87 0.90 1.61 -26.25
#